data_AF-A0A8H2XRB2-F1
#
_entry.id   AF-A0A8H2XRB2-F1
#
_cell.length_a   1.000
_cell.length_b   1.000
_cell.length_c   1.000
_cell.angle_alpha   90.00
_cell.angle_beta   90.00
_cell.angle_gamma   90.00
#
_symmetry.space_group_name_H-M   'P 1'
#
loop_
_entity.id
_entity.type
_entity.pdbx_description
1 polymer ?
#
loop_
_entity_poly.entity_id
_entity_poly.type
_entity_poly.pdbx_seq_one_letter_code
_entity_poly.pdbx_strand_id
1 'polypeptide(L)'
;MVHWVYFLHDEEIISLYKKQGGKLGTFNPEDPEDIQHARRAIYRYLPPGPVRVWYASLDNKDGIAFFVGKPLRDPRKAFKLDLAGRCYKMFGRSPDRCKVLSDGFDLKWDLFLRNRTTPRLELVEFLVSDREGDMYPLTQEEYASLTSSDNQSTISSMTQ
;
A
#
# COMPACT_ATOMS: atom_id res chain seq x y z
N MET A 1 5.94 4.96 16.25
CA MET A 1 5.89 3.61 15.63
C MET A 1 6.66 3.67 14.31
N VAL A 2 7.43 2.64 13.93
CA VAL A 2 8.21 2.63 12.66
C VAL A 2 7.51 1.73 11.67
N HIS A 3 7.33 2.21 10.45
CA HIS A 3 6.77 1.45 9.34
C HIS A 3 7.81 1.27 8.24
N TRP A 4 7.49 0.40 7.29
CA TRP A 4 8.34 0.09 6.15
C TRP A 4 7.55 0.30 4.87
N VAL A 5 8.14 1.03 3.93
CA VAL A 5 7.44 1.49 2.73
C VAL A 5 8.34 1.42 1.50
N TYR A 6 7.76 1.05 0.38
CA TYR A 6 8.29 1.38 -0.94
C TYR A 6 7.47 2.52 -1.49
N PHE A 7 8.10 3.67 -1.67
CA PHE A 7 7.53 4.73 -2.47
C PHE A 7 8.09 4.62 -3.89
N LEU A 8 7.21 4.73 -4.89
CA LEU A 8 7.54 4.74 -6.31
C LEU A 8 6.83 5.92 -6.95
N HIS A 9 7.57 6.78 -7.62
CA HIS A 9 6.97 7.77 -8.52
C HIS A 9 6.27 7.09 -9.70
N ASP A 10 5.39 7.83 -10.39
CA ASP A 10 4.63 7.32 -11.52
C ASP A 10 5.50 6.72 -12.65
N GLU A 11 6.65 7.34 -12.93
CA GLU A 11 7.63 6.78 -13.87
C GLU A 11 8.23 5.45 -13.39
N GLU A 12 8.51 5.35 -12.10
CA GLU A 12 9.14 4.18 -11.48
C GLU A 12 8.17 3.00 -11.42
N ILE A 13 6.89 3.25 -11.10
CA ILE A 13 5.89 2.18 -11.03
C ILE A 13 5.60 1.60 -12.41
N ILE A 14 5.50 2.43 -13.45
CA ILE A 14 5.35 1.97 -14.83
C ILE A 14 6.58 1.20 -15.29
N SER A 15 7.77 1.72 -15.02
CA SER A 15 9.03 1.06 -15.38
C SER A 15 9.17 -0.30 -14.70
N LEU A 16 8.78 -0.38 -13.42
CA LEU A 16 8.75 -1.63 -12.67
C LEU A 16 7.74 -2.61 -13.25
N TYR A 17 6.52 -2.16 -13.57
CA TYR A 17 5.49 -3.00 -14.17
C TYR A 17 5.93 -3.59 -15.52
N LYS A 18 6.54 -2.78 -16.40
CA LYS A 18 7.14 -3.27 -17.66
C LYS A 18 8.20 -4.32 -17.40
N LYS A 19 9.14 -4.04 -16.48
CA LYS A 19 10.25 -4.95 -16.15
C LYS A 19 9.76 -6.30 -15.65
N GLN A 20 8.63 -6.34 -14.96
CA GLN A 20 8.02 -7.56 -14.44
C GLN A 20 7.10 -8.27 -15.45
N GLY A 21 7.10 -7.85 -16.72
CA GLY A 21 6.35 -8.48 -17.80
C GLY A 21 4.88 -8.03 -17.90
N GLY A 22 4.56 -6.84 -17.38
CA GLY A 22 3.26 -6.20 -17.56
C GLY A 22 2.89 -6.02 -19.04
N LYS A 23 1.61 -6.22 -19.37
CA LYS A 23 1.11 -6.22 -20.77
C LYS A 23 -0.11 -5.33 -21.00
N LEU A 24 -0.75 -4.85 -19.94
CA LEU A 24 -1.99 -4.09 -20.01
C LEU A 24 -1.69 -2.60 -19.92
N GLY A 25 -2.38 -1.79 -20.71
CA GLY A 25 -2.21 -0.34 -20.73
C GLY A 25 -1.29 0.18 -21.85
N THR A 26 -1.13 1.49 -21.92
CA THR A 26 -0.24 2.19 -22.87
C THR A 26 1.16 2.43 -22.30
N PHE A 27 1.30 2.20 -21.00
CA PHE A 27 2.46 2.49 -20.19
C PHE A 27 2.92 3.95 -20.20
N ASN A 28 1.95 4.86 -20.21
CA ASN A 28 2.15 6.28 -20.02
C ASN A 28 2.13 6.60 -18.51
N PRO A 29 3.20 7.15 -17.91
CA PRO A 29 3.19 7.54 -16.50
C PRO A 29 2.25 8.72 -16.18
N GLU A 30 1.78 9.45 -17.18
CA GLU A 30 0.80 10.53 -17.00
C GLU A 30 -0.65 10.02 -17.07
N ASP A 31 -0.86 8.76 -17.47
CA ASP A 31 -2.19 8.14 -17.57
C ASP A 31 -2.57 7.44 -16.24
N PRO A 32 -3.59 7.93 -15.52
CA PRO A 32 -4.03 7.32 -14.27
C PRO A 32 -4.45 5.85 -14.41
N GLU A 33 -4.98 5.42 -15.57
CA GLU A 33 -5.36 4.03 -15.78
C GLU A 33 -4.14 3.12 -15.81
N ASP A 34 -3.05 3.55 -16.47
CA ASP A 34 -1.79 2.82 -16.51
C ASP A 34 -1.14 2.72 -15.13
N ILE A 35 -1.19 3.78 -14.33
CA ILE A 35 -0.75 3.75 -12.93
C ILE A 35 -1.56 2.75 -12.12
N GLN A 36 -2.89 2.72 -12.31
CA GLN A 36 -3.76 1.77 -11.63
C GLN A 36 -3.49 0.33 -12.07
N HIS A 37 -3.24 0.07 -13.35
CA HIS A 37 -2.87 -1.26 -13.84
C HIS A 37 -1.55 -1.74 -13.25
N ALA A 38 -0.53 -0.88 -13.27
CA ALA A 38 0.78 -1.18 -12.70
C ALA A 38 0.69 -1.43 -11.19
N ARG A 39 0.02 -0.54 -10.44
CA ARG A 39 -0.25 -0.69 -9.01
C ARG A 39 -0.93 -2.02 -8.70
N ARG A 40 -2.03 -2.34 -9.38
CA ARG A 40 -2.80 -3.58 -9.14
C ARG A 40 -1.94 -4.82 -9.37
N ALA A 41 -1.18 -4.84 -10.46
CA ALA A 41 -0.29 -5.96 -10.76
C ALA A 41 0.80 -6.15 -9.70
N ILE A 42 1.43 -5.06 -9.26
CA ILE A 42 2.43 -5.09 -8.18
C ILE A 42 1.78 -5.55 -6.87
N TYR A 43 0.63 -4.97 -6.51
CA TYR A 43 -0.09 -5.34 -5.29
C TYR A 43 -0.44 -6.83 -5.29
N ARG A 44 -1.05 -7.37 -6.36
CA ARG A 44 -1.44 -8.78 -6.44
C ARG A 44 -0.26 -9.77 -6.27
N TYR A 45 0.97 -9.34 -6.55
CA TYR A 45 2.16 -10.17 -6.38
C TYR A 45 2.68 -10.25 -4.93
N LEU A 46 2.34 -9.28 -4.06
CA LEU A 46 2.92 -9.19 -2.71
C LEU A 46 2.24 -10.06 -1.65
N PRO A 47 0.90 -10.24 -1.66
CA PRO A 47 0.21 -11.18 -0.78
C PRO A 47 0.72 -12.62 -0.91
N PRO A 48 0.56 -13.44 0.14
CA PRO A 48 -0.07 -13.12 1.43
C PRO A 48 0.79 -12.21 2.32
N GLY A 49 0.19 -11.48 3.26
CA GLY A 49 0.91 -10.69 4.27
C GLY A 49 0.41 -9.24 4.39
N PRO A 50 0.88 -8.51 5.42
CA PRO A 50 0.45 -7.14 5.65
C PRO A 50 1.04 -6.23 4.57
N VAL A 51 0.19 -5.82 3.63
CA VAL A 51 0.49 -4.84 2.58
C VAL A 51 -0.63 -3.81 2.58
N ARG A 52 -0.28 -2.53 2.59
CA ARG A 52 -1.22 -1.41 2.47
C ARG A 52 -0.71 -0.48 1.38
N VAL A 53 -1.58 -0.11 0.45
CA VAL A 53 -1.19 0.70 -0.71
C VAL A 53 -1.91 2.04 -0.62
N TRP A 54 -1.22 3.12 -0.96
CA TRP A 54 -1.76 4.48 -0.95
C TRP A 54 -1.33 5.21 -2.21
N TYR A 55 -2.21 6.06 -2.74
CA TYR A 55 -1.74 7.23 -3.47
C TYR A 55 -1.03 8.14 -2.48
N ALA A 56 0.14 8.61 -2.88
CA ALA A 56 0.97 9.42 -2.02
C ALA A 56 1.81 10.41 -2.83
N SER A 57 2.27 11.47 -2.17
CA SER A 57 3.19 12.44 -2.73
C SER A 57 4.47 12.47 -1.91
N LEU A 58 5.61 12.56 -2.57
CA LEU A 58 6.93 12.73 -1.96
C LEU A 58 7.58 13.98 -2.58
N ASP A 59 7.83 15.00 -1.76
CA ASP A 59 8.37 16.28 -2.22
C ASP A 59 7.59 16.90 -3.40
N ASN A 60 6.25 16.89 -3.32
CA ASN A 60 5.29 17.37 -4.34
C ASN A 60 5.33 16.60 -5.67
N LYS A 61 5.83 15.36 -5.66
CA LYS A 61 5.75 14.45 -6.79
C LYS A 61 4.91 13.24 -6.42
N ASP A 62 3.91 12.98 -7.24
CA ASP A 62 2.95 11.92 -7.00
C ASP A 62 3.55 10.54 -7.29
N GLY A 63 2.89 9.54 -6.72
CA GLY A 63 3.30 8.16 -6.81
C GLY A 63 2.48 7.26 -5.89
N ILE A 64 3.00 6.05 -5.70
CA ILE A 64 2.35 5.01 -4.91
C ILE A 64 3.25 4.59 -3.75
N ALA A 65 2.67 4.56 -2.55
CA ALA A 65 3.30 4.04 -1.35
C ALA A 65 2.79 2.63 -1.03
N PHE A 66 3.68 1.63 -1.07
CA PHE A 66 3.43 0.26 -0.62
C PHE A 66 4.01 0.06 0.78
N PHE A 67 3.18 0.19 1.81
CA PHE A 67 3.54 -0.18 3.17
C PHE A 67 3.52 -1.69 3.32
N VAL A 68 4.57 -2.25 3.89
CA VAL A 68 4.78 -3.70 3.97
C VAL A 68 5.24 -4.11 5.37
N GLY A 69 4.86 -5.32 5.78
CA GLY A 69 5.29 -5.86 7.07
C GLY A 69 4.54 -5.26 8.27
N LYS A 70 4.93 -5.72 9.46
CA LYS A 70 4.42 -5.19 10.73
C LYS A 70 5.12 -3.87 11.07
N PRO A 71 4.46 -2.96 11.81
CA PRO A 71 5.02 -1.66 12.16
C PRO A 71 6.01 -1.74 13.34
N LEU A 72 7.09 -2.49 13.13
CA LEU A 72 8.14 -2.78 14.10
C LEU A 72 9.49 -2.29 13.58
N ARG A 73 10.35 -1.83 14.49
CA ARG A 73 11.70 -1.31 14.16
C ARG A 73 12.66 -2.39 13.68
N ASP A 74 12.54 -3.62 14.19
CA ASP A 74 13.40 -4.74 13.82
C ASP A 74 12.89 -5.39 12.53
N PRO A 75 13.64 -5.35 11.41
CA PRO A 75 13.24 -5.96 10.14
C PRO A 75 12.89 -7.45 10.27
N ARG A 76 13.62 -8.20 11.10
CA ARG A 76 13.42 -9.64 11.26
C ARG A 76 12.08 -9.98 11.94
N LYS A 77 11.53 -9.03 12.70
CA LYS A 77 10.21 -9.13 13.33
C LYS A 77 9.11 -8.47 12.50
N ALA A 78 9.48 -7.50 11.67
CA ALA A 78 8.57 -6.80 10.77
C ALA A 78 8.14 -7.69 9.58
N PHE A 79 9.08 -8.47 9.03
CA PHE A 79 8.86 -9.26 7.82
C PHE A 79 8.92 -10.76 8.10
N LYS A 80 7.94 -11.49 7.55
CA LYS A 80 8.12 -12.93 7.31
C LYS A 80 9.08 -13.13 6.13
N LEU A 81 9.83 -14.23 6.14
CA LEU A 81 10.86 -14.52 5.13
C LEU A 81 10.28 -14.57 3.71
N ASP A 82 9.08 -15.13 3.56
CA ASP A 82 8.37 -15.24 2.28
C ASP A 82 7.97 -13.86 1.71
N LEU A 83 7.42 -12.98 2.55
CA LEU A 83 7.08 -11.60 2.16
C LEU A 83 8.34 -10.81 1.79
N ALA A 84 9.40 -10.92 2.58
CA ALA A 84 10.68 -10.28 2.26
C ALA A 84 11.22 -10.74 0.90
N GLY A 85 11.13 -12.05 0.61
CA GLY A 85 11.51 -12.62 -0.68
C GLY A 85 10.67 -12.09 -1.85
N ARG A 86 9.34 -12.00 -1.70
CA ARG A 86 8.46 -11.42 -2.73
C ARG A 86 8.75 -9.93 -2.94
N CYS A 87 8.90 -9.15 -1.88
CA CYS A 87 9.28 -7.75 -1.99
C CYS A 87 10.62 -7.56 -2.71
N TYR A 88 11.64 -8.37 -2.39
CA TYR A 88 12.94 -8.26 -3.07
C TYR A 88 12.84 -8.64 -4.55
N LYS A 89 12.08 -9.68 -4.91
CA LYS A 89 11.86 -10.05 -6.32
C LYS A 89 11.13 -8.95 -7.11
N MET A 90 10.17 -8.29 -6.47
CA MET A 90 9.40 -7.21 -7.08
C MET A 90 10.26 -5.94 -7.19
N PHE A 91 10.69 -5.37 -6.07
CA PHE A 91 11.31 -4.04 -6.03
C PHE A 91 12.84 -4.04 -6.22
N GLY A 92 13.50 -5.20 -6.14
CA GLY A 92 14.97 -5.31 -6.25
C GLY A 92 15.74 -4.68 -5.09
N ARG A 93 15.04 -4.16 -4.07
CA ARG A 93 15.62 -3.46 -2.91
C ARG A 93 14.83 -3.75 -1.64
N SER A 94 15.41 -3.42 -0.50
CA SER A 94 14.71 -3.41 0.81
C SER A 94 13.89 -2.14 0.96
N PRO A 95 12.77 -2.18 1.71
CA PRO A 95 11.91 -1.02 1.90
C PRO A 95 12.61 0.04 2.76
N ASP A 96 12.21 1.29 2.58
CA ASP A 96 12.67 2.40 3.40
C ASP A 96 11.89 2.42 4.71
N ARG A 97 12.50 2.97 5.76
CA ARG A 97 11.79 3.18 7.03
C ARG A 97 10.99 4.46 6.94
N CYS A 98 9.82 4.49 7.55
CA CYS A 98 9.09 5.73 7.74
C CYS A 98 8.51 5.84 9.15
N LYS A 99 8.28 7.07 9.59
CA LYS A 99 7.69 7.38 10.88
C LYS A 99 6.62 8.45 10.70
N VAL A 100 5.45 8.20 11.27
CA VAL A 100 4.36 9.18 11.30
C VAL A 100 4.77 10.43 12.06
N LEU A 101 4.39 11.58 11.54
CA LEU A 101 4.57 12.88 12.18
C LEU A 101 3.40 13.16 13.13
N SER A 102 3.71 13.61 14.33
CA SER A 102 2.74 13.80 15.42
C SER A 102 1.65 14.83 15.10
N ASP A 103 1.92 15.75 14.17
CA ASP A 103 1.05 16.83 13.70
C ASP A 103 0.29 16.48 12.41
N GLY A 104 0.52 15.28 11.87
CA GLY A 104 0.16 14.92 10.50
C GLY A 104 -1.13 14.13 10.31
N PHE A 105 -1.95 13.94 11.36
CA PHE A 105 -3.18 13.12 11.34
C PHE A 105 -3.00 11.73 10.70
N ASP A 106 -1.85 11.09 10.93
CA ASP A 106 -1.46 9.82 10.31
C ASP A 106 -1.29 9.84 8.76
N LEU A 107 -1.35 11.01 8.12
CA LEU A 107 -1.17 11.19 6.68
C LEU A 107 0.21 11.74 6.31
N LYS A 108 0.94 12.35 7.24
CA LYS A 108 2.29 12.88 6.97
C LYS A 108 3.37 12.09 7.68
N TRP A 109 4.41 11.72 6.94
CA TRP A 109 5.42 10.77 7.38
C TRP A 109 6.83 11.24 6.99
N ASP A 110 7.77 11.05 7.90
CA ASP A 110 9.19 11.14 7.58
C ASP A 110 9.63 9.85 6.91
N LEU A 111 10.18 9.95 5.71
CA LEU A 111 10.75 8.82 4.97
C LEU A 111 12.27 8.82 5.10
N PHE A 112 12.85 7.80 5.73
CA PHE A 112 14.29 7.71 5.94
C PHE A 112 14.96 6.98 4.76
N LEU A 113 15.35 7.75 3.75
CA LEU A 113 16.02 7.24 2.56
C LEU A 113 17.47 6.85 2.83
N ARG A 114 18.00 5.95 1.99
CA ARG A 114 19.38 5.42 2.12
C ARG A 114 20.47 6.49 1.92
N ASN A 115 20.17 7.53 1.15
CA ASN A 115 21.04 8.70 0.92
C ASN A 115 21.09 9.67 2.11
N ARG A 116 20.50 9.30 3.26
CA ARG A 116 20.39 10.12 4.49
C ARG A 116 19.52 11.36 4.35
N THR A 117 18.74 11.50 3.27
CA THR A 117 17.68 12.51 3.23
C THR A 117 16.45 11.99 3.95
N THR A 118 15.66 12.91 4.50
CA THR A 118 14.40 12.59 5.18
C THR A 118 13.26 13.40 4.56
N PRO A 119 12.86 13.09 3.31
CA PRO A 119 11.74 13.77 2.66
C PRO A 119 10.41 13.47 3.33
N ARG A 120 9.42 14.34 3.08
CA ARG A 120 8.07 14.21 3.65
C ARG A 120 7.18 13.45 2.69
N LEU A 121 6.73 12.28 3.12
CA LEU A 121 5.74 11.46 2.45
C LEU A 121 4.35 11.89 2.94
N GLU A 122 3.48 12.27 2.02
CA GLU A 122 2.08 12.61 2.28
C GLU A 122 1.17 11.55 1.66
N LEU A 123 0.34 10.92 2.47
CA LEU A 123 -0.65 9.94 2.05
C LEU A 123 -1.92 10.67 1.64
N VAL A 124 -2.43 10.37 0.45
CA VAL A 124 -3.57 11.07 -0.16
C VAL A 124 -4.81 10.20 -0.10
N GLU A 125 -4.77 9.02 -0.73
CA GLU A 125 -5.91 8.12 -0.82
C GLU A 125 -5.50 6.68 -0.52
N PHE A 126 -6.27 5.98 0.31
CA PHE A 126 -6.01 4.59 0.65
C PHE A 126 -6.56 3.65 -0.44
N LEU A 127 -5.70 2.78 -0.97
CA LEU A 127 -6.00 1.93 -2.13
C LEU A 127 -6.15 0.47 -1.71
N VAL A 128 -7.32 0.14 -1.13
CA VAL A 128 -7.59 -1.14 -0.44
C VAL A 128 -7.87 -2.32 -1.37
N SER A 129 -8.45 -2.10 -2.55
CA SER A 129 -9.06 -3.20 -3.32
C SER A 129 -8.18 -3.81 -4.43
N ASP A 130 -8.28 -5.14 -4.55
CA ASP A 130 -7.75 -6.04 -5.58
C ASP A 130 -8.78 -6.51 -6.62
N ARG A 131 -10.05 -6.07 -6.55
CA ARG A 131 -11.09 -6.52 -7.49
C ARG A 131 -10.98 -5.81 -8.84
N GLU A 132 -11.22 -6.58 -9.91
CA GLU A 132 -11.54 -6.02 -11.23
C GLU A 132 -12.90 -5.32 -11.11
N GLY A 133 -12.91 -3.98 -11.07
CA GLY A 133 -14.12 -3.16 -11.07
C GLY A 133 -14.34 -2.23 -9.87
N ASP A 134 -13.50 -2.27 -8.83
CA ASP A 134 -13.73 -1.39 -7.67
C ASP A 134 -13.29 0.06 -7.98
N MET A 135 -14.29 0.89 -8.28
CA MET A 135 -14.26 2.35 -8.21
C MET A 135 -14.57 2.79 -6.76
N TYR A 136 -13.64 3.53 -6.16
CA TYR A 136 -13.80 4.43 -4.99
C TYR A 136 -14.19 3.84 -3.62
N PRO A 137 -13.89 4.58 -2.52
CA PRO A 137 -14.06 4.11 -1.16
C PRO A 137 -15.53 4.13 -0.73
N LEU A 138 -15.92 3.09 0.00
CA LEU A 138 -17.24 3.02 0.63
C LEU A 138 -17.40 4.15 1.66
N THR A 139 -18.57 4.77 1.70
CA THR A 139 -18.88 5.84 2.65
C THR A 139 -18.97 5.31 4.09
N GLN A 140 -18.96 6.22 5.06
CA GLN A 140 -19.05 5.86 6.48
C GLN A 140 -20.38 5.14 6.81
N GLU A 141 -21.43 5.36 6.01
CA GLU A 141 -22.71 4.63 6.11
C GLU A 141 -22.62 3.18 5.60
N GLU A 142 -21.84 2.95 4.54
CA GLU A 142 -21.60 1.62 3.98
C GLU A 142 -20.72 0.77 4.91
N TYR A 143 -19.81 1.40 5.65
CA TYR A 143 -19.06 0.74 6.73
C TYR A 143 -19.97 0.35 7.92
N ALA A 144 -20.87 1.24 8.33
CA ALA A 144 -21.77 1.00 9.46
C ALA A 144 -22.78 -0.14 9.19
N SER A 145 -23.29 -0.23 7.97
CA SER A 145 -24.24 -1.27 7.53
C SER A 145 -23.63 -2.67 7.41
N LEU A 146 -22.34 -2.75 7.10
CA LEU A 146 -21.60 -4.02 7.17
C LEU A 146 -21.42 -4.49 8.63
N THR A 147 -21.17 -3.56 9.56
CA THR A 147 -20.96 -3.90 10.98
C THR A 147 -22.23 -4.17 11.79
N SER A 148 -23.41 -3.74 11.32
CA SER A 148 -24.69 -4.03 11.98
C SER A 148 -25.21 -5.44 11.68
N SER A 149 -24.73 -6.06 10.61
CA SER A 149 -25.13 -7.41 10.16
C SER A 149 -24.43 -8.53 10.96
N ASP A 150 -23.22 -8.28 11.46
CA ASP A 150 -22.42 -9.26 12.21
C ASP A 150 -22.79 -9.37 13.71
N ASN A 151 -23.57 -8.42 14.24
CA ASN A 151 -24.04 -8.47 15.64
C ASN A 151 -25.32 -9.31 15.83
N GLN A 152 -25.92 -9.88 14.76
CA GLN A 152 -27.08 -10.77 14.89
C GLN A 152 -26.72 -12.27 14.90
N SER A 153 -25.50 -12.65 14.56
CA SER A 153 -25.10 -14.06 14.41
C SER A 153 -24.42 -14.68 15.65
N THR A 154 -24.25 -13.94 16.75
CA THR A 154 -23.60 -14.46 17.98
C THR A 154 -24.57 -14.73 19.16
N ILE A 155 -25.88 -14.58 18.97
CA ILE A 155 -26.89 -15.15 19.89
C ILE A 155 -27.49 -16.37 19.18
N SER A 156 -26.71 -17.45 19.08
CA SER A 156 -27.01 -18.69 19.82
C SER A 156 -28.52 -18.90 19.99
N SER A 157 -29.17 -19.73 19.16
CA SER A 157 -29.01 -21.18 19.23
C SER A 157 -29.21 -21.74 20.65
N MET A 158 -30.27 -21.33 21.34
CA MET A 158 -30.94 -22.07 22.43
C MET A 158 -32.38 -21.53 22.43
N THR A 159 -33.42 -22.20 21.93
CA THR A 159 -34.00 -23.47 22.37
C THR A 159 -35.00 -23.94 21.32
N GLN A 160 -34.91 -25.21 20.91
CA GLN A 160 -36.07 -25.98 20.44
C GLN A 160 -36.97 -26.31 21.62
#